data_AF-A0A1G0WKI1-F1
#
_entry.id   AF-A0A1G0WKI1-F1
#
_cell.length_a   1.000
_cell.length_b   1.000
_cell.length_c   1.000
_cell.angle_alpha   90.00
_cell.angle_beta   90.00
_cell.angle_gamma   90.00
#
_symmetry.space_group_name_H-M   'P 1'
#
loop_
_entity.id
_entity.type
_entity.pdbx_description
1 polymer ?
#
loop_
_entity_poly.entity_id
_entity_poly.type
_entity_poly.pdbx_seq_one_letter_code
_entity_poly.pdbx_strand_id
1 'polypeptide(L)'
;MANNRIVGVLWEKHKDGNAYYSGVLRDLHGDVNIAVFPNNKKQNEKQPDFNIVISFGNKKNGKPQTEETTAKKSSKKKDDDDLPF
;
A
#
# COMPACT_ATOMS: atom_id res chain seq x y z
N MET A 1 -10.48 -15.48 -32.09
CA MET A 1 -10.14 -14.05 -31.91
C MET A 1 -9.98 -13.81 -30.42
N ALA A 2 -8.85 -13.25 -29.98
CA ALA A 2 -8.66 -12.93 -28.56
C ALA A 2 -9.47 -11.67 -28.22
N ASN A 3 -10.46 -11.81 -27.35
CA ASN A 3 -11.28 -10.69 -26.88
C ASN A 3 -10.52 -9.95 -25.78
N ASN A 4 -9.65 -9.01 -26.16
CA ASN A 4 -8.98 -8.15 -25.19
C ASN A 4 -10.00 -7.16 -24.61
N ARG A 5 -10.36 -7.34 -23.33
CA ARG A 5 -11.24 -6.42 -22.60
C ARG A 5 -10.41 -5.62 -21.60
N ILE A 6 -10.48 -4.30 -21.69
CA ILE A 6 -9.92 -3.41 -20.68
C ILE A 6 -10.81 -3.50 -19.44
N VAL A 7 -10.25 -3.94 -18.32
CA VAL A 7 -10.97 -4.17 -17.05
C VAL A 7 -10.82 -3.02 -16.06
N GLY A 8 -9.98 -2.03 -16.33
CA GLY A 8 -9.80 -0.89 -15.44
C GLY A 8 -8.70 0.07 -15.89
N VAL A 9 -8.50 1.11 -15.09
CA VAL A 9 -7.45 2.11 -15.29
C VAL A 9 -6.75 2.41 -13.97
N LEU A 10 -5.46 2.66 -14.04
CA LEU A 10 -4.62 2.99 -12.89
C LEU A 10 -3.90 4.31 -13.15
N TRP A 11 -3.80 5.12 -12.11
CA TRP A 11 -2.95 6.29 -12.02
C TRP A 11 -1.67 5.93 -11.27
N GLU A 12 -0.54 6.35 -11.80
CA GLU A 12 0.74 6.34 -11.09
C GLU A 12 0.79 7.46 -10.05
N LYS A 13 1.23 7.14 -8.85
CA LYS A 13 1.35 8.06 -7.73
C LYS A 13 2.63 7.79 -6.97
N HIS A 14 3.13 8.82 -6.30
CA HIS A 14 4.31 8.74 -5.44
C HIS A 14 3.95 9.14 -4.03
N LYS A 15 4.39 8.36 -3.05
CA LYS A 15 4.23 8.68 -1.63
C LYS A 15 5.46 8.22 -0.88
N ASP A 16 6.03 9.10 -0.05
CA ASP A 16 7.21 8.82 0.77
C ASP A 16 8.39 8.24 -0.03
N GLY A 17 8.61 8.75 -1.25
CA GLY A 17 9.65 8.28 -2.17
C GLY A 17 9.34 6.96 -2.90
N ASN A 18 8.21 6.32 -2.61
CA ASN A 18 7.80 5.07 -3.25
C ASN A 18 6.71 5.30 -4.31
N ALA A 19 6.91 4.74 -5.49
CA ALA A 19 5.90 4.72 -6.55
C ALA A 19 4.87 3.62 -6.27
N TYR A 20 3.60 3.93 -6.50
CA TYR A 20 2.48 3.00 -6.44
C TYR A 20 1.44 3.36 -7.48
N TYR A 21 0.60 2.41 -7.86
CA TYR A 21 -0.52 2.67 -8.74
C TYR A 21 -1.83 2.62 -7.95
N SER A 22 -2.79 3.46 -8.31
CA SER A 22 -4.11 3.44 -7.70
C SER A 22 -5.16 3.65 -8.77
N GLY A 23 -6.32 3.03 -8.66
CA GLY A 23 -7.38 3.26 -9.64
C GLY A 23 -8.61 2.43 -9.42
N VAL A 24 -9.38 2.28 -10.50
CA VAL A 24 -10.67 1.62 -10.47
C VAL A 24 -10.65 0.43 -11.43
N LEU A 25 -11.00 -0.74 -10.89
CA LEU A 25 -11.28 -1.94 -11.66
C LEU A 25 -12.79 -2.07 -11.81
N ARG A 26 -13.26 -2.25 -13.04
CA ARG A 26 -14.67 -2.41 -13.37
C ARG A 26 -14.98 -3.89 -13.54
N ASP A 27 -15.63 -4.46 -12.54
CA ASP A 27 -16.09 -5.85 -12.57
C ASP A 27 -17.61 -5.91 -12.75
N LEU A 28 -18.16 -7.11 -12.93
CA LEU A 28 -19.60 -7.37 -13.04
C LEU A 28 -20.39 -6.86 -11.82
N HIS A 29 -19.75 -6.74 -10.66
CA HIS A 29 -20.35 -6.28 -9.41
C HIS A 29 -20.18 -4.77 -9.15
N GLY A 30 -19.56 -4.04 -10.09
CA GLY A 30 -19.38 -2.59 -10.03
C GLY A 30 -17.93 -2.14 -10.01
N ASP A 31 -17.74 -0.88 -9.66
CA ASP A 31 -16.44 -0.21 -9.62
C ASP A 31 -15.74 -0.49 -8.29
N VAL A 32 -14.54 -1.06 -8.37
CA VAL A 32 -13.71 -1.48 -7.23
C VAL A 32 -12.45 -0.63 -7.19
N ASN A 33 -12.23 0.07 -6.08
CA ASN A 33 -11.00 0.84 -5.87
C ASN A 33 -9.85 -0.10 -5.49
N ILE A 34 -8.76 -0.03 -6.24
CA ILE A 34 -7.56 -0.83 -6.02
C ILE A 34 -6.32 0.06 -5.88
N ALA A 35 -5.34 -0.45 -5.15
CA ALA A 35 -3.99 0.09 -5.09
C ALA A 35 -2.98 -1.02 -5.35
N VAL A 36 -1.91 -0.72 -6.07
CA VAL A 36 -0.89 -1.68 -6.51
C VAL A 36 0.47 -1.17 -6.05
N PHE A 37 1.21 -2.00 -5.33
CA PHE A 37 2.51 -1.65 -4.75
C PHE A 37 3.58 -2.64 -5.24
N PRO A 38 4.82 -2.20 -5.46
CA PRO A 38 5.93 -3.13 -5.72
C PRO A 38 6.06 -4.18 -4.62
N ASN A 39 6.38 -5.41 -5.00
CA ASN A 39 6.59 -6.52 -4.07
C ASN A 39 8.00 -6.48 -3.49
N ASN A 40 8.18 -5.72 -2.42
CA ASN A 40 9.46 -5.61 -1.70
C ASN A 40 9.95 -6.95 -1.10
N LYS A 41 9.10 -7.98 -1.04
CA LYS A 41 9.46 -9.31 -0.56
C LYS A 41 9.86 -10.27 -1.69
N LYS A 42 9.88 -9.81 -2.95
CA LYS A 42 10.32 -10.61 -4.10
C LYS A 42 11.81 -10.98 -3.93
N GLN A 43 12.10 -12.28 -3.87
CA GLN A 43 13.44 -12.86 -3.74
C GLN A 43 13.89 -13.62 -4.99
N ASN A 44 12.95 -13.99 -5.86
CA ASN A 44 13.26 -14.72 -7.10
C ASN A 44 12.27 -14.35 -8.23
N GLU A 45 12.60 -14.73 -9.46
CA GLU A 45 11.80 -14.41 -10.65
C GLU A 45 10.44 -15.11 -10.70
N LYS A 46 10.27 -16.20 -9.96
CA LYS A 46 9.00 -16.95 -9.90
C LYS A 46 7.94 -16.26 -9.02
N GLN A 47 8.30 -15.16 -8.36
CA GLN A 47 7.41 -14.40 -7.50
C GLN A 47 6.83 -13.17 -8.22
N PRO A 48 5.58 -12.78 -7.90
CA PRO A 48 4.94 -11.61 -8.48
C PRO A 48 5.71 -10.31 -8.20
N ASP A 49 5.70 -9.39 -9.17
CA ASP A 49 6.32 -8.08 -9.06
C ASP A 49 5.51 -7.08 -8.22
N PHE A 50 4.20 -7.27 -8.11
CA PHE A 50 3.32 -6.32 -7.46
C PHE A 50 2.33 -7.00 -6.51
N ASN A 51 2.01 -6.29 -5.43
CA ASN A 51 0.93 -6.59 -4.50
C ASN A 51 -0.28 -5.72 -4.83
N ILE A 52 -1.48 -6.32 -4.90
CA ILE A 52 -2.73 -5.61 -5.16
C ILE A 52 -3.55 -5.58 -3.86
N VAL A 53 -3.98 -4.38 -3.46
CA VAL A 53 -4.84 -4.15 -2.30
C VAL A 53 -6.19 -3.64 -2.78
N ILE A 54 -7.26 -4.26 -2.34
CA ILE A 54 -8.63 -3.90 -2.69
C ILE A 54 -9.27 -3.21 -1.49
N SER A 55 -9.86 -2.04 -1.72
CA SER A 55 -10.70 -1.39 -0.72
C SER A 55 -12.16 -1.71 -1.02
N PHE A 56 -12.68 -2.75 -0.38
CA PHE A 56 -14.12 -2.96 -0.34
C PHE A 56 -14.70 -1.91 0.60
N GLY A 57 -15.35 -0.89 0.04
CA GLY A 57 -16.01 0.13 0.82
C GLY A 57 -17.08 -0.51 1.70
N ASN A 58 -16.75 -0.80 2.96
CA ASN A 58 -17.76 -0.98 3.98
C ASN A 58 -18.49 0.37 4.05
N LYS A 59 -19.73 0.42 3.57
CA LYS A 59 -20.64 1.57 3.78
C LYS A 59 -20.93 1.71 5.29
N LYS A 60 -19.94 2.14 6.06
CA LYS A 60 -20.04 2.60 7.45
C LYS A 60 -19.05 3.75 7.60
N ASN A 61 -19.56 4.94 7.27
CA ASN A 61 -19.15 6.27 7.73
C ASN A 61 -17.70 6.45 8.21
N GLY A 62 -16.91 7.22 7.45
CA GLY A 62 -15.95 8.17 8.05
C GLY A 62 -14.46 7.90 7.85
N LYS A 63 -13.89 8.70 6.93
CA LYS A 63 -12.48 9.11 6.79
C LYS A 63 -11.44 8.02 6.41
N PRO A 64 -10.60 8.25 5.38
CA PRO A 64 -9.46 7.40 5.10
C PRO A 64 -8.45 7.48 6.25
N GLN A 65 -8.37 6.43 7.07
CA GLN A 65 -7.29 6.23 8.02
C GLN A 65 -6.01 5.96 7.21
N THR A 66 -5.14 6.97 7.14
CA THR A 66 -3.75 6.75 6.78
C THR A 66 -3.09 6.11 8.00
N GLU A 67 -2.92 4.79 7.97
CA GLU A 67 -2.09 4.08 8.94
C GLU A 67 -0.63 4.48 8.69
N GLU A 68 -0.13 5.43 9.48
CA GLU A 68 1.29 5.67 9.66
C GLU A 68 1.87 4.51 10.48
N THR A 69 2.38 3.48 9.81
CA THR A 69 3.23 2.47 10.46
C THR A 69 4.54 3.12 10.89
N THR A 70 4.59 3.53 12.17
CA THR A 70 5.78 4.00 12.87
C THR A 70 6.75 2.83 13.06
N ALA A 71 7.69 2.69 12.13
CA ALA A 71 8.85 1.82 12.26
C ALA A 71 10.10 2.65 12.65
N LYS A 72 10.40 2.75 13.95
CA LYS A 72 11.76 3.00 14.50
C LYS A 72 11.90 2.13 15.74
N LYS A 73 12.45 0.92 15.62
CA LYS A 73 13.88 0.56 15.64
C LYS A 73 14.60 1.04 16.89
N SER A 74 14.81 0.06 17.76
CA SER A 74 15.78 -0.08 18.84
C SER A 74 17.09 0.71 18.72
N SER A 75 17.45 1.38 19.82
CA SER A 75 18.84 1.55 20.27
C SER A 75 18.88 1.57 21.80
N LYS A 76 19.66 0.65 22.39
CA LYS A 76 19.92 0.50 23.82
C LYS A 76 21.41 0.71 24.08
N LYS A 77 21.76 1.73 24.87
CA LYS A 77 22.82 1.85 25.92
C LYS A 77 23.10 3.34 26.16
N LYS A 78 22.75 3.84 27.34
CA LYS A 78 23.60 4.12 28.54
C LYS A 78 24.47 5.36 28.33
N ASP A 79 24.20 6.41 29.09
CA ASP A 79 25.11 6.86 30.15
C ASP A 79 24.29 7.58 31.24
N ASP A 80 24.58 7.21 32.47
CA ASP A 80 24.16 7.80 33.73
C ASP A 80 24.71 9.24 33.88
N ASP A 81 24.16 10.02 34.83
CA ASP A 81 24.55 11.39 35.27
C ASP A 81 23.74 12.57 34.70
N ASP A 82 22.60 12.90 35.34
CA ASP A 82 22.38 14.25 35.92
C ASP A 82 21.04 14.30 36.70
N LEU A 83 21.09 14.27 38.03
CA LEU A 83 19.96 14.58 38.92
C LEU A 83 20.44 15.66 39.91
N PRO A 84 20.00 16.92 39.78
CA PRO A 84 20.19 17.89 40.85
C PRO A 84 19.14 17.64 41.95
N PHE A 85 19.64 17.53 43.19
CA PHE A 85 18.84 17.54 44.42
C PHE A 85 18.04 18.84 44.57
#